data_AF-A0A937YXN3-F1
#
_entry.id   AF-A0A937YXN3-F1
#
_cell.length_a   1.000
_cell.length_b   1.000
_cell.length_c   1.000
_cell.angle_alpha   90.00
_cell.angle_beta   90.00
_cell.angle_gamma   90.00
#
_symmetry.space_group_name_H-M   'P 1'
#
loop_
_entity.id
_entity.type
_entity.pdbx_description
1 polymer ?
#
loop_
_entity_poly.entity_id
_entity_poly.type
_entity_poly.pdbx_seq_one_letter_code
_entity_poly.pdbx_strand_id
1 'polypeptide(L)'
;MLRFLRTLGCWTVGSVSAEAARLFADTTRAEVLVEAAGLGAELIAAAAGDRRFPEQQAEHDEFRGRMQQLVTFRREEWPYEYEYWQAAGRL
;
A
#
# COMPACT_ATOMS: atom_id res chain seq x y z
N MET A 1 0.71 9.78 2.85
CA MET A 1 -0.09 9.05 1.85
C MET A 1 0.26 7.55 1.81
N LEU A 2 1.51 7.16 1.55
CA LEU A 2 1.88 5.73 1.41
C LEU A 2 1.52 4.85 2.62
N ARG A 3 1.74 5.32 3.85
CA ARG A 3 1.36 4.59 5.07
C ARG A 3 -0.14 4.25 5.14
N PHE A 4 -0.99 5.19 4.69
CA PHE A 4 -2.44 4.96 4.64
C PHE A 4 -2.79 3.88 3.61
N LEU A 5 -2.19 3.93 2.41
CA LEU A 5 -2.37 2.88 1.39
C LEU A 5 -1.93 1.50 1.88
N ARG A 6 -0.80 1.41 2.60
CA ARG A 6 -0.34 0.15 3.21
C ARG A 6 -1.28 -0.37 4.29
N THR A 7 -1.90 0.53 5.05
CA THR A 7 -2.96 0.14 6.00
C THR A 7 -4.19 -0.44 5.30
N LEU A 8 -4.47 -0.02 4.06
CA LEU A 8 -5.52 -0.62 3.22
C LEU A 8 -5.09 -1.93 2.54
N GLY A 9 -3.87 -2.41 2.79
CA GLY A 9 -3.33 -3.64 2.20
C GLY A 9 -2.63 -3.45 0.85
N CYS A 10 -2.37 -2.22 0.42
CA CYS A 10 -1.63 -1.96 -0.81
C CYS A 10 -0.12 -2.13 -0.60
N TRP A 11 0.55 -2.77 -1.56
CA TRP A 11 2.00 -2.70 -1.67
C TRP A 11 2.43 -1.40 -2.36
N THR A 12 3.48 -0.77 -1.86
CA THR A 12 3.95 0.53 -2.36
C THR A 12 5.41 0.45 -2.79
N VAL A 13 5.72 0.92 -4.00
CA VAL A 13 7.12 0.99 -4.49
C VAL A 13 7.80 2.32 -4.15
N GLY A 14 7.01 3.38 -3.96
CA GLY A 14 7.51 4.72 -3.69
C GLY A 14 6.47 5.77 -4.03
N SER A 15 6.89 7.03 -4.06
CA SER A 15 6.06 8.15 -4.49
C SER A 15 6.92 9.21 -5.16
N VAL A 16 6.39 9.82 -6.21
CA VAL A 16 6.95 11.00 -6.85
C VAL A 16 5.97 12.16 -6.69
N SER A 17 6.49 13.37 -6.50
CA SER A 17 5.68 14.59 -6.40
C SER A 17 6.38 15.74 -7.09
N ALA A 18 5.60 16.68 -7.61
CA ALA A 18 6.12 17.87 -8.26
C ALA A 18 5.52 19.11 -7.62
N GLU A 19 6.36 20.05 -7.22
CA GLU A 19 5.90 21.40 -6.89
C GLU A 19 5.59 22.15 -8.17
N ALA A 20 4.47 22.88 -8.21
CA ALA A 20 4.07 23.65 -9.39
C ALA A 20 5.19 24.57 -9.89
N ALA A 21 5.93 25.20 -8.96
CA ALA A 21 7.08 26.06 -9.25
C ALA A 21 8.15 25.34 -10.11
N ARG A 22 8.43 24.07 -9.82
CA ARG A 22 9.45 23.25 -10.50
C ARG A 22 9.00 22.79 -11.89
N LEU A 23 7.71 22.87 -12.21
CA LEU A 23 7.20 22.52 -13.53
C LEU A 23 7.28 23.67 -14.55
N PHE A 24 7.54 24.90 -14.09
CA PHE A 24 7.64 26.07 -14.98
C PHE A 24 9.00 26.19 -15.67
N ALA A 25 10.08 25.74 -15.04
CA ALA A 25 11.39 25.70 -15.69
C ALA A 25 11.62 24.35 -16.38
N ASP A 26 12.08 24.39 -17.64
CA ASP A 26 12.21 23.20 -18.48
C ASP A 26 13.19 22.16 -17.90
N THR A 27 14.27 22.61 -17.27
CA THR A 27 15.28 21.73 -16.65
C THR A 27 14.71 20.97 -15.46
N THR A 28 14.09 21.67 -14.51
CA THR A 28 13.49 21.03 -13.33
C THR A 28 12.27 20.19 -13.68
N ARG A 29 11.51 20.57 -14.73
CA ARG A 29 10.42 19.74 -15.25
C ARG A 29 10.96 18.43 -15.82
N ALA A 30 12.05 18.46 -16.59
CA ALA A 30 12.65 17.26 -17.16
C ALA A 30 13.14 16.30 -16.07
N GLU A 31 13.77 16.81 -15.01
CA GLU A 31 14.21 16.01 -13.86
C GLU A 31 13.04 15.27 -13.19
N VAL A 32 11.94 15.99 -12.89
CA VAL A 32 10.73 15.40 -12.31
C VAL A 32 10.12 14.32 -13.20
N LEU A 33 10.11 14.53 -14.52
CA LEU A 33 9.58 13.55 -15.46
C LEU A 33 10.45 12.29 -15.54
N VAL A 34 11.77 12.44 -15.43
CA VAL A 34 12.70 11.30 -15.36
C VAL A 34 12.48 10.50 -14.07
N GLU A 35 12.36 11.17 -12.92
CA GLU A 35 12.04 10.51 -11.65
C GLU A 35 10.70 9.76 -11.73
N ALA A 36 9.67 10.37 -12.30
CA ALA A 36 8.36 9.76 -12.45
C ALA A 36 8.39 8.54 -13.39
N ALA A 37 9.12 8.62 -14.50
CA ALA A 37 9.31 7.50 -15.41
C ALA A 37 10.08 6.34 -14.74
N GLY A 38 11.10 6.66 -13.95
CA GLY A 38 11.86 5.68 -13.15
C GLY A 38 10.98 4.94 -12.15
N LEU A 39 10.18 5.67 -11.37
CA LEU A 39 9.23 5.05 -10.44
C LEU A 39 8.19 4.18 -11.16
N GLY A 40 7.72 4.60 -12.34
CA GLY A 40 6.81 3.81 -13.17
C GLY A 40 7.43 2.49 -13.63
N ALA A 41 8.71 2.51 -14.05
CA ALA A 41 9.43 1.30 -14.42
C ALA A 41 9.60 0.34 -13.23
N GLU A 42 9.93 0.88 -12.04
CA GLU A 42 10.02 0.09 -10.81
C GLU A 42 8.67 -0.52 -10.41
N LEU A 43 7.56 0.21 -10.57
CA LEU A 43 6.23 -0.29 -10.31
C LEU A 43 5.90 -1.49 -11.21
N ILE A 44 6.16 -1.37 -12.52
CA ILE A 44 5.93 -2.46 -13.47
C ILE A 44 6.81 -3.67 -13.12
N ALA A 45 8.09 -3.44 -12.80
CA ALA A 45 8.99 -4.51 -12.40
C ALA A 45 8.54 -5.21 -11.11
N ALA A 46 8.05 -4.46 -10.12
CA ALA A 46 7.53 -5.00 -8.87
C ALA A 46 6.17 -5.70 -9.02
N ALA A 47 5.38 -5.33 -10.02
CA ALA A 47 4.14 -6.04 -10.36
C ALA A 47 4.40 -7.31 -11.16
N ALA A 48 5.44 -7.32 -11.99
CA ALA A 48 5.80 -8.46 -12.85
C ALA A 48 6.65 -9.51 -12.12
N GLY A 49 7.61 -9.08 -11.31
CA GLY A 49 8.36 -9.96 -10.41
C GLY A 49 7.66 -10.05 -9.06
N ASP A 50 7.72 -11.19 -8.37
CA ASP A 50 7.27 -11.32 -6.97
C ASP A 50 8.23 -10.55 -6.03
N ARG A 51 8.41 -9.24 -6.28
CA ARG A 51 9.26 -8.38 -5.47
C ARG A 51 8.65 -8.30 -4.10
N ARG A 52 9.38 -8.78 -3.11
CA ARG A 52 8.96 -8.76 -1.71
C ARG A 52 9.41 -7.46 -1.05
N PHE A 53 8.55 -6.91 -0.22
CA PHE A 53 8.82 -5.74 0.61
C PHE A 53 8.70 -6.16 2.08
N PRO A 54 9.74 -6.80 2.67
CA PRO A 54 9.67 -7.36 4.01
C PRO A 54 9.23 -6.35 5.08
N GLU A 55 9.62 -5.09 4.92
CA GLU A 55 9.22 -3.99 5.80
C GLU A 55 7.71 -3.70 5.74
N GLN A 56 7.09 -3.82 4.57
CA GLN A 56 5.65 -3.62 4.38
C GLN A 56 4.86 -4.88 4.78
N GLN A 57 5.47 -6.06 4.65
CA GLN A 57 4.90 -7.31 5.12
C GLN A 57 4.63 -7.25 6.63
N ALA A 58 5.60 -6.76 7.41
CA ALA A 58 5.43 -6.57 8.85
C ALA A 58 4.27 -5.60 9.19
N GLU A 59 4.16 -4.48 8.46
CA GLU A 59 3.04 -3.53 8.62
C GLU A 59 1.68 -4.21 8.31
N HIS A 60 1.63 -5.02 7.25
CA HIS A 60 0.41 -5.75 6.85
C HIS A 60 0.02 -6.84 7.86
N ASP A 61 0.98 -7.57 8.40
CA ASP A 61 0.74 -8.62 9.39
C ASP A 61 0.26 -8.04 10.72
N GLU A 62 0.86 -6.92 11.15
CA GLU A 62 0.39 -6.20 12.34
C GLU A 62 -1.04 -5.69 12.16
N PHE A 63 -1.34 -5.08 11.01
CA PHE A 63 -2.69 -4.59 10.73
C PHE A 63 -3.71 -5.73 10.67
N ARG A 64 -3.35 -6.85 10.02
CA ARG A 64 -4.17 -8.06 9.98
C ARG A 64 -4.48 -8.55 11.39
N GLY A 65 -3.48 -8.65 12.27
CA GLY A 65 -3.66 -9.10 13.65
C GLY A 65 -4.63 -8.20 14.44
N ARG A 66 -4.54 -6.88 14.27
CA ARG A 66 -5.48 -5.94 14.91
C ARG A 66 -6.92 -6.12 14.40
N MET A 67 -7.09 -6.35 13.10
CA MET A 67 -8.42 -6.58 12.52
C MET A 67 -9.01 -7.92 12.96
N GLN A 68 -8.20 -8.97 13.08
CA GLN A 68 -8.63 -10.26 13.65
C GLN A 68 -9.18 -10.10 15.07
N GLN A 69 -8.45 -9.36 15.91
CA GLN A 69 -8.88 -9.05 17.28
C GLN A 69 -10.20 -8.26 17.29
N LEU A 70 -10.32 -7.24 16.45
CA LEU A 70 -11.52 -6.40 16.38
C LEU A 70 -12.75 -7.19 15.91
N VAL A 71 -12.64 -7.94 14.82
CA VAL A 71 -13.75 -8.74 14.26
C VAL A 71 -14.18 -9.82 15.25
N THR A 72 -13.22 -10.46 15.93
CA THR A 72 -13.53 -11.47 16.96
C THR A 72 -14.24 -10.84 18.17
N PHE A 73 -13.76 -9.69 18.64
CA PHE A 73 -14.34 -8.98 19.78
C PHE A 73 -15.76 -8.50 19.47
N ARG A 74 -16.01 -8.05 18.24
CA ARG A 74 -17.31 -7.52 17.78
C ARG A 74 -18.23 -8.57 17.17
N ARG A 75 -17.94 -9.87 17.28
CA ARG A 75 -18.70 -10.94 16.63
C ARG A 75 -20.22 -10.91 16.86
N GLU A 76 -20.67 -10.41 18.01
CA GLU A 76 -22.09 -10.31 18.35
C GLU A 76 -22.77 -9.14 17.64
N GLU A 77 -22.06 -8.04 17.42
CA GLU A 77 -22.54 -6.85 16.71
C GLU A 77 -22.34 -6.98 15.18
N TRP A 78 -21.28 -7.66 14.75
CA TRP A 78 -20.83 -7.82 13.36
C TRP A 78 -20.77 -9.31 12.95
N PRO A 79 -21.91 -10.03 12.97
CA PRO A 79 -21.92 -11.47 12.71
C PRO A 79 -21.50 -11.81 11.28
N TYR A 80 -21.87 -10.98 10.29
CA TYR A 80 -21.52 -11.21 8.89
C TYR A 80 -20.00 -11.13 8.66
N GLU A 81 -19.35 -10.11 9.22
CA GLU A 81 -17.90 -9.92 9.11
C GLU A 81 -17.17 -11.07 9.79
N TYR A 82 -17.61 -11.49 10.98
CA TYR A 82 -17.03 -12.63 11.68
C TYR A 82 -17.12 -13.92 10.87
N GLU A 83 -18.30 -14.25 10.35
CA GLU A 83 -18.52 -15.43 9.49
C GLU A 83 -17.69 -15.36 8.20
N TYR A 84 -17.65 -14.20 7.54
CA TYR A 84 -16.86 -14.00 6.33
C TYR A 84 -15.36 -14.21 6.59
N TRP A 85 -14.85 -13.67 7.70
CA TRP A 85 -13.43 -13.82 8.04
C TRP A 85 -13.08 -15.25 8.44
N GLN A 86 -13.97 -15.94 9.15
CA GLN A 86 -13.81 -17.35 9.48
C GLN A 86 -13.82 -18.22 8.21
N ALA A 87 -14.78 -18.02 7.31
CA ALA A 87 -14.88 -18.77 6.06
C ALA A 87 -13.67 -18.52 5.13
N ALA A 88 -13.07 -17.33 5.20
CA ALA A 88 -11.87 -16.99 4.44
C ALA A 88 -10.56 -17.48 5.08
N GLY A 89 -10.60 -18.19 6.22
CA GLY A 89 -9.42 -18.67 6.93
C GLY A 89 -8.56 -17.54 7.51
N ARG A 90 -9.19 -16.41 7.85
CA ARG A 90 -8.52 -15.21 8.37
C ARG A 90 -8.68 -15.06 9.88
N LEU A 91 -9.42 -15.93 10.56
CA LEU A 91 -9.52 -16.06 12.02
C LEU A 91 -9.05 -17.46 12.40
#